data_AF-A0A6C0IA03-F1
#
_entry.id   AF-A0A6C0IA03-F1
#
_cell.length_a   1.000
_cell.length_b   1.000
_cell.length_c   1.000
_cell.angle_alpha   90.00
_cell.angle_beta   90.00
_cell.angle_gamma   90.00
#
_symmetry.space_group_name_H-M   'P 1'
#
loop_
_entity.id
_entity.type
_entity.pdbx_description
1 polymer ?
#
loop_
_entity_poly.entity_id
_entity_poly.type
_entity_poly.pdbx_seq_one_letter_code
_entity_poly.pdbx_strand_id
1 'polypeptide(L)'
;MKYSDALKIYNQGKPAWCSPRKGTNDYKAVLAIMKGSLKSPKKASLAKSSLSKASLSKASLAKSSLSKASLAMAKMSSKKPSSKSLLFKKANVIQRFLKNKLIITKNNLDTRVQRYHLIKKRLADIKTNRCLTKKMFGNKRGYTIDGIVNLEKKIGSDSVNASIYLTSMPYLLGSYPIASKLMKSTANNESETKMNTWITENLILPKKSKHFVIMYKATKCPSSGSPAKRLLTGERLVNYNELCNGDLSSLMKTDERNDEMLMINLAYQVLIAVATYQNRVGYNHMDCHHGNFLYQLNTEASSTGYYHYVYNGLNFYIKSCKYNMCIFDFGLSVPMSKADDRYVFSDYYRILHAFVSEKTMGWIEGDVIGKINANMFMIKSRVQRLMAALLNNGSADMFQAIIDFVFKDFKPENGIFTTDKPANILNKIPFIINKVEAYPKIDFKNV
;
A
#
# COMPACT_ATOMS: atom_id res chain seq x y z
N MET A 1 16.52 33.29 -6.44
CA MET A 1 15.50 33.04 -5.38
C MET A 1 15.09 31.56 -5.38
N LYS A 2 14.68 30.96 -4.24
CA LYS A 2 14.18 29.57 -4.23
C LYS A 2 12.81 29.48 -4.92
N TYR A 3 12.46 28.32 -5.48
CA TYR A 3 11.19 28.14 -6.20
C TYR A 3 9.98 28.41 -5.30
N SER A 4 10.05 28.02 -4.02
CA SER A 4 8.99 28.28 -3.03
C SER A 4 8.70 29.77 -2.83
N ASP A 5 9.74 30.61 -2.87
CA ASP A 5 9.62 32.04 -2.62
C ASP A 5 9.10 32.76 -3.88
N ALA A 6 9.56 32.33 -5.06
CA ALA A 6 9.03 32.81 -6.34
C ALA A 6 7.56 32.41 -6.54
N LEU A 7 7.17 31.22 -6.06
CA LEU A 7 5.79 30.75 -6.09
C LEU A 7 4.88 31.56 -5.16
N LYS A 8 5.38 32.03 -4.00
CA LYS A 8 4.66 32.97 -3.13
C LYS A 8 4.40 34.30 -3.82
N ILE A 9 5.42 34.84 -4.49
CA ILE A 9 5.30 36.10 -5.25
C ILE A 9 4.33 35.93 -6.42
N TYR A 10 4.42 34.82 -7.16
CA TYR A 10 3.53 34.51 -8.28
C TYR A 10 2.05 34.41 -7.89
N ASN A 11 1.76 33.95 -6.67
CA ASN A 11 0.40 33.79 -6.15
C ASN A 11 -0.10 35.00 -5.35
N GLN A 12 0.71 36.05 -5.19
CA GLN A 12 0.34 37.23 -4.42
C GLN A 12 -0.81 37.97 -5.12
N GLY A 13 -1.96 38.09 -4.44
CA GLY A 13 -3.16 38.74 -4.98
C GLY A 13 -4.09 37.85 -5.81
N LYS A 14 -3.81 36.54 -5.93
CA LYS A 14 -4.72 35.59 -6.58
C LYS A 14 -5.79 35.06 -5.61
N PRO A 15 -7.01 34.79 -6.08
CA PRO A 15 -8.10 34.28 -5.24
C PRO A 15 -7.86 32.84 -4.75
N ALA A 16 -7.00 32.08 -5.43
CA ALA A 16 -6.62 30.73 -5.04
C ALA A 16 -5.15 30.46 -5.33
N TRP A 17 -4.53 29.65 -4.48
CA TRP A 17 -3.13 29.26 -4.61
C TRP A 17 -2.96 28.25 -5.75
N CYS A 18 -2.14 28.59 -6.75
CA CYS A 18 -1.83 27.72 -7.88
C CYS A 18 -0.35 27.29 -7.83
N SER A 19 -0.11 25.99 -8.02
CA SER A 19 1.23 25.44 -8.27
C SER A 19 1.30 24.93 -9.71
N PRO A 20 1.86 25.73 -10.65
CA PRO A 20 1.84 25.40 -12.07
C PRO A 20 2.57 24.09 -12.39
N ARG A 21 2.00 23.27 -13.29
CA ARG A 21 2.69 22.08 -13.81
C ARG A 21 3.89 22.47 -14.67
N LYS A 22 4.96 21.69 -14.59
CA LYS A 22 6.19 21.93 -15.35
C LYS A 22 5.89 21.98 -16.86
N GLY A 23 6.35 23.03 -17.52
CA GLY A 23 6.16 23.24 -18.97
C GLY A 23 5.02 24.19 -19.34
N THR A 24 4.14 24.55 -18.41
CA THR A 24 3.08 25.55 -18.67
C THR A 24 3.64 26.98 -18.71
N ASN A 25 2.89 27.92 -19.28
CA ASN A 25 3.26 29.33 -19.31
C ASN A 25 3.39 29.91 -17.89
N ASP A 26 2.49 29.51 -16.99
CA ASP A 26 2.54 29.87 -15.57
C ASP A 26 3.82 29.36 -14.88
N TYR A 27 4.29 28.15 -15.22
CA TYR A 27 5.54 27.62 -14.70
C TYR A 27 6.75 28.42 -15.21
N LYS A 28 6.72 28.87 -16.48
CA LYS A 28 7.75 29.76 -17.03
C LYS A 28 7.75 31.12 -16.33
N ALA A 29 6.59 31.66 -15.96
CA ALA A 29 6.47 32.91 -15.20
C ALA A 29 7.10 32.80 -13.79
N VAL A 30 6.86 31.70 -13.08
CA VAL A 30 7.52 31.42 -11.78
C VAL A 30 9.04 31.33 -11.95
N LEU A 31 9.53 30.69 -13.03
CA LEU A 31 10.96 30.62 -13.33
C LEU A 31 11.58 31.99 -13.68
N ALA A 32 10.83 32.89 -14.32
CA ALA A 32 11.29 34.25 -14.59
C ALA A 32 11.42 35.06 -13.29
N ILE A 33 10.47 34.94 -12.37
CA ILE A 33 10.55 35.54 -11.02
C ILE A 33 11.76 34.99 -10.25
N MET A 34 12.01 33.67 -10.32
CA MET A 34 13.20 33.07 -9.70
C MET A 34 14.53 33.65 -10.20
N LYS A 35 14.57 34.01 -11.49
CA LYS A 35 15.73 34.59 -12.20
C LYS A 35 15.83 36.11 -12.04
N GLY A 36 14.86 36.75 -11.39
CA GLY A 36 14.89 38.19 -11.07
C GLY A 36 14.43 39.11 -12.21
N SER A 37 13.80 38.58 -13.27
CA SER A 37 13.43 39.34 -14.46
C SER A 37 12.04 39.99 -14.43
N LEU A 38 11.29 39.88 -13.33
CA LEU A 38 9.97 40.53 -13.14
C LEU A 38 9.83 41.05 -11.69
N LYS A 39 9.56 42.36 -11.53
CA LYS A 39 9.09 42.95 -10.27
C LYS A 39 7.54 42.98 -10.27
N SER A 40 6.94 42.80 -9.10
CA SER A 40 5.49 42.63 -8.87
C SER A 40 4.60 43.63 -9.62
N PRO A 41 3.45 43.23 -10.18
CA PRO A 41 2.47 44.18 -10.73
C PRO A 41 1.71 44.88 -9.59
N LYS A 42 1.62 46.21 -9.66
CA LYS A 42 0.68 47.02 -8.86
C LYS A 42 -0.76 46.74 -9.29
N LYS A 43 -1.69 46.81 -8.33
CA LYS A 43 -3.15 46.74 -8.47
C LYS A 43 -3.64 47.50 -9.72
N ALA A 44 -4.43 46.83 -10.57
CA ALA A 44 -5.38 47.48 -11.45
C ALA A 44 -6.66 46.64 -11.53
N SER A 45 -7.77 47.38 -11.47
CA SER A 45 -9.17 46.96 -11.38
C SER A 45 -9.73 46.32 -12.65
N LEU A 46 -10.81 45.57 -12.45
CA LEU A 46 -11.78 45.06 -13.43
C LEU A 46 -12.00 45.96 -14.66
N ALA A 47 -11.86 45.38 -15.86
CA ALA A 47 -12.73 45.68 -17.02
C ALA A 47 -12.68 44.57 -18.07
N LYS A 48 -13.88 44.05 -18.36
CA LYS A 48 -14.42 43.37 -19.55
C LYS A 48 -13.45 42.85 -20.63
N SER A 49 -13.59 41.55 -20.87
CA SER A 49 -13.24 40.85 -22.10
C SER A 49 -13.95 41.42 -23.32
N SER A 50 -13.20 41.69 -24.38
CA SER A 50 -13.66 41.62 -25.76
C SER A 50 -12.71 40.75 -26.58
N LEU A 51 -13.30 39.80 -27.31
CA LEU A 51 -12.66 38.94 -28.28
C LEU A 51 -12.12 39.75 -29.46
N SER A 52 -10.92 39.44 -29.93
CA SER A 52 -10.65 39.43 -31.37
C SER A 52 -9.49 38.50 -31.75
N LYS A 53 -9.72 37.85 -32.89
CA LYS A 53 -8.86 36.93 -33.64
C LYS A 53 -7.58 37.61 -34.12
N ALA A 54 -6.48 36.86 -34.26
CA ALA A 54 -5.62 36.87 -35.46
C ALA A 54 -4.48 35.83 -35.40
N SER A 55 -4.66 34.81 -36.23
CA SER A 55 -3.74 34.12 -37.15
C SER A 55 -2.24 34.52 -37.29
N LEU A 56 -1.45 33.49 -37.66
CA LEU A 56 -0.27 33.49 -38.55
C LEU A 56 1.04 34.09 -37.96
N SER A 57 2.26 33.60 -38.20
CA SER A 57 2.80 32.61 -39.13
C SER A 57 4.26 32.24 -38.77
N LYS A 58 4.67 31.10 -39.32
CA LYS A 58 6.00 30.57 -39.72
C LYS A 58 7.30 31.40 -39.54
N ALA A 59 8.37 30.58 -39.46
CA ALA A 59 9.76 30.82 -39.89
C ALA A 59 10.64 31.52 -38.83
N SER A 60 11.91 31.20 -38.65
CA SER A 60 12.88 30.40 -39.41
C SER A 60 14.17 30.29 -38.58
N LEU A 61 14.99 29.25 -38.87
CA LEU A 61 16.45 29.27 -39.10
C LEU A 61 17.35 30.14 -38.18
N ALA A 62 18.57 29.79 -37.78
CA ALA A 62 19.45 28.65 -37.96
C ALA A 62 20.75 28.98 -37.18
N LYS A 63 21.52 27.93 -36.86
CA LYS A 63 23.00 27.85 -36.86
C LYS A 63 23.86 28.98 -36.24
N SER A 64 24.72 28.60 -35.30
CA SER A 64 26.21 28.69 -35.41
C SER A 64 26.88 28.39 -34.05
N SER A 65 27.49 27.21 -33.87
CA SER A 65 28.95 26.94 -33.85
C SER A 65 29.72 27.65 -32.72
N LEU A 66 30.14 26.93 -31.67
CA LEU A 66 31.48 26.33 -31.52
C LEU A 66 32.65 27.31 -31.72
N SER A 67 33.30 27.74 -30.63
CA SER A 67 34.73 27.51 -30.37
C SER A 67 35.24 28.33 -29.18
N LYS A 68 35.98 27.66 -28.30
CA LYS A 68 37.20 28.10 -27.58
C LYS A 68 37.33 27.34 -26.26
N ALA A 69 37.74 26.08 -26.41
CA ALA A 69 38.58 25.45 -25.41
C ALA A 69 40.02 25.90 -25.71
N SER A 70 40.63 26.62 -24.77
CA SER A 70 42.06 26.55 -24.39
C SER A 70 42.48 27.85 -23.73
N LEU A 71 42.57 27.86 -22.39
CA LEU A 71 43.64 28.56 -21.67
C LEU A 71 43.66 28.14 -20.20
N ALA A 72 44.87 27.80 -19.77
CA ALA A 72 45.34 27.63 -18.40
C ALA A 72 44.94 26.36 -17.64
N MET A 73 45.67 25.28 -17.95
CA MET A 73 46.33 24.51 -16.89
C MET A 73 47.18 25.48 -16.06
N ALA A 74 46.75 25.80 -14.83
CA ALA A 74 47.62 26.32 -13.80
C ALA A 74 47.05 25.98 -12.42
N LYS A 75 47.90 25.34 -11.60
CA LYS A 75 47.74 25.04 -10.17
C LYS A 75 46.81 23.88 -9.81
N MET A 76 47.38 22.68 -9.91
CA MET A 76 47.25 21.68 -8.85
C MET A 76 47.65 22.33 -7.52
N SER A 77 46.66 22.83 -6.78
CA SER A 77 46.74 23.04 -5.34
C SER A 77 45.82 22.02 -4.72
N SER A 78 46.40 21.11 -3.95
CA SER A 78 45.74 20.12 -3.11
C SER A 78 44.87 20.82 -2.04
N LYS A 79 43.71 21.34 -2.45
CA LYS A 79 42.68 21.74 -1.50
C LYS A 79 42.08 20.49 -0.89
N LYS A 80 42.57 20.13 0.30
CA LYS A 80 41.90 19.21 1.23
C LYS A 80 40.40 19.59 1.23
N PRO A 81 39.47 18.68 0.87
CA PRO A 81 38.08 19.06 0.73
C PRO A 81 37.60 19.59 2.06
N SER A 82 37.08 20.82 2.08
CA SER A 82 36.60 21.44 3.32
C SER A 82 35.59 20.49 3.97
N SER A 83 35.73 20.25 5.27
CA SER A 83 34.86 19.33 6.03
C SER A 83 33.37 19.63 5.82
N LYS A 84 33.03 20.92 5.62
CA LYS A 84 31.69 21.39 5.23
C LYS A 84 31.25 20.82 3.87
N SER A 85 32.09 20.83 2.83
CA SER A 85 31.72 20.26 1.50
C SER A 85 31.45 18.76 1.54
N LEU A 86 32.19 18.02 2.38
CA LEU A 86 32.01 16.58 2.57
C LEU A 86 30.73 16.29 3.37
N LEU A 87 30.45 17.08 4.42
CA LEU A 87 29.22 17.05 5.20
C LEU A 87 27.98 17.36 4.35
N PHE A 88 28.03 18.37 3.48
CA PHE A 88 26.92 18.71 2.56
C PHE A 88 26.70 17.61 1.49
N LYS A 89 27.77 17.00 0.96
CA LYS A 89 27.63 15.84 0.06
C LYS A 89 27.02 14.64 0.78
N LYS A 90 27.48 14.32 2.00
CA LYS A 90 26.90 13.26 2.85
C LYS A 90 25.43 13.54 3.20
N ALA A 91 25.08 14.78 3.54
CA ALA A 91 23.70 15.19 3.83
C ALA A 91 22.77 15.05 2.61
N ASN A 92 23.23 15.40 1.41
CA ASN A 92 22.46 15.21 0.17
C ASN A 92 22.29 13.74 -0.21
N VAL A 93 23.31 12.90 0.05
CA VAL A 93 23.22 11.44 -0.14
C VAL A 93 22.23 10.84 0.86
N ILE A 94 22.28 11.25 2.13
CA ILE A 94 21.32 10.84 3.17
C ILE A 94 19.91 11.30 2.82
N GLN A 95 19.72 12.54 2.38
CA GLN A 95 18.41 13.07 1.98
C GLN A 95 17.86 12.34 0.75
N ARG A 96 18.71 12.03 -0.24
CA ARG A 96 18.32 11.25 -1.43
C ARG A 96 17.96 9.83 -1.05
N PHE A 97 18.74 9.21 -0.16
CA PHE A 97 18.46 7.87 0.37
C PHE A 97 17.13 7.83 1.13
N LEU A 98 16.89 8.79 2.03
CA LEU A 98 15.65 8.92 2.78
C LEU A 98 14.46 9.18 1.86
N LYS A 99 14.58 10.07 0.87
CA LYS A 99 13.52 10.31 -0.13
C LYS A 99 13.24 9.04 -0.94
N ASN A 100 14.27 8.33 -1.35
CA ASN A 100 14.11 7.11 -2.14
C ASN A 100 13.41 6.01 -1.33
N LYS A 101 13.86 5.75 -0.11
CA LYS A 101 13.32 4.68 0.73
C LYS A 101 11.96 5.04 1.31
N LEU A 102 11.74 6.28 1.69
CA LEU A 102 10.56 6.60 2.46
C LEU A 102 9.38 7.13 1.62
N ILE A 103 9.66 7.56 0.38
CA ILE A 103 8.65 8.11 -0.53
C ILE A 103 8.57 7.26 -1.80
N ILE A 104 9.70 7.02 -2.47
CA ILE A 104 9.69 6.43 -3.83
C ILE A 104 9.49 4.92 -3.80
N THR A 105 10.14 4.19 -2.91
CA THR A 105 10.11 2.71 -2.86
C THR A 105 9.43 2.19 -1.59
N LYS A 106 8.58 3.03 -0.98
CA LYS A 106 8.01 2.82 0.36
C LYS A 106 7.36 1.45 0.54
N ASN A 107 6.65 0.98 -0.49
CA ASN A 107 5.83 -0.23 -0.43
C ASN A 107 6.48 -1.45 -1.11
N ASN A 108 7.73 -1.34 -1.59
CA ASN A 108 8.53 -2.52 -1.92
C ASN A 108 8.77 -3.31 -0.63
N LEU A 109 8.70 -4.65 -0.70
CA LEU A 109 8.88 -5.55 0.44
C LEU A 109 10.19 -5.32 1.22
N ASP A 110 11.32 -5.09 0.56
CA ASP A 110 12.60 -4.77 1.21
C ASP A 110 12.49 -3.52 2.08
N THR A 111 11.85 -2.47 1.55
CA THR A 111 11.63 -1.22 2.26
C THR A 111 10.62 -1.38 3.40
N ARG A 112 9.58 -2.18 3.20
CA ARG A 112 8.59 -2.53 4.24
C ARG A 112 9.26 -3.24 5.42
N VAL A 113 10.17 -4.18 5.16
CA VAL A 113 10.98 -4.88 6.18
C VAL A 113 11.94 -3.91 6.88
N GLN A 114 12.63 -3.03 6.15
CA GLN A 114 13.48 -1.99 6.77
C GLN A 114 12.68 -1.08 7.69
N ARG A 115 11.49 -0.68 7.25
CA ARG A 115 10.56 0.16 8.03
C ARG A 115 10.06 -0.58 9.28
N TYR A 116 9.81 -1.88 9.20
CA TYR A 116 9.47 -2.70 10.36
C TYR A 116 10.51 -2.59 11.47
N HIS A 117 11.79 -2.77 11.16
CA HIS A 117 12.85 -2.70 12.19
C HIS A 117 12.95 -1.32 12.83
N LEU A 118 12.82 -0.25 12.02
CA LEU A 118 12.83 1.12 12.51
C LEU A 118 11.66 1.39 13.48
N ILE A 119 10.44 0.98 13.09
CA ILE A 119 9.23 1.24 13.87
C ILE A 119 9.19 0.34 15.11
N LYS A 120 9.53 -0.96 14.99
CA LYS A 120 9.59 -1.88 16.12
C LYS A 120 10.56 -1.39 17.20
N LYS A 121 11.73 -0.84 16.80
CA LYS A 121 12.67 -0.22 17.73
C LYS A 121 12.04 0.95 18.50
N ARG A 122 11.31 1.84 17.82
CA ARG A 122 10.62 2.96 18.49
C ARG A 122 9.50 2.48 19.42
N LEU A 123 8.73 1.49 19.00
CA LEU A 123 7.64 0.95 19.80
C LEU A 123 8.14 0.13 21.00
N ALA A 124 9.41 -0.29 21.04
CA ALA A 124 10.02 -0.96 22.19
C ALA A 124 10.00 -0.09 23.45
N ASP A 125 10.06 1.23 23.30
CA ASP A 125 10.00 2.21 24.40
C ASP A 125 8.68 2.16 25.20
N ILE A 126 7.62 1.59 24.61
CA ILE A 126 6.33 1.39 25.29
C ILE A 126 6.44 0.24 26.29
N LYS A 127 6.50 0.59 27.59
CA LYS A 127 6.58 -0.35 28.72
C LYS A 127 5.25 -1.08 28.96
N THR A 128 5.32 -2.29 29.50
CA THR A 128 4.17 -3.20 29.73
C THR A 128 3.11 -2.65 30.69
N ASN A 129 3.50 -1.77 31.61
CA ASN A 129 2.57 -1.14 32.56
C ASN A 129 1.97 0.18 32.06
N ARG A 130 2.21 0.59 30.81
CA ARG A 130 1.71 1.85 30.24
C ARG A 130 0.45 1.60 29.41
N CYS A 131 -0.46 2.57 29.42
CA CYS A 131 -1.77 2.45 28.80
C CYS A 131 -2.16 3.68 28.01
N LEU A 132 -3.15 3.48 27.12
CA LEU A 132 -3.77 4.59 26.41
C LEU A 132 -4.37 5.59 27.41
N THR A 133 -4.02 6.85 27.20
CA THR A 133 -4.59 8.00 27.88
C THR A 133 -5.30 8.87 26.86
N LYS A 134 -6.39 9.53 27.26
CA LYS A 134 -7.12 10.46 26.39
C LYS A 134 -6.22 11.67 26.09
N LYS A 135 -6.22 12.11 24.84
CA LYS A 135 -5.49 13.30 24.40
C LYS A 135 -6.28 14.04 23.33
N MET A 136 -6.26 15.37 23.40
CA MET A 136 -6.81 16.22 22.35
C MET A 136 -5.76 16.46 21.27
N PHE A 137 -6.16 16.30 20.02
CA PHE A 137 -5.37 16.62 18.83
C PHE A 137 -6.11 17.72 18.07
N GLY A 138 -5.82 18.98 18.44
CA GLY A 138 -6.66 20.11 18.06
C GLY A 138 -8.06 19.97 18.67
N ASN A 139 -9.10 20.00 17.84
CA ASN A 139 -10.49 19.79 18.26
C ASN A 139 -10.94 18.32 18.27
N LYS A 140 -10.06 17.37 17.95
CA LYS A 140 -10.40 15.95 17.87
C LYS A 140 -9.92 15.20 19.10
N ARG A 141 -10.80 14.34 19.63
CA ARG A 141 -10.47 13.40 20.70
C ARG A 141 -9.71 12.21 20.12
N GLY A 142 -8.63 11.82 20.79
CA GLY A 142 -7.86 10.62 20.47
C GLY A 142 -7.19 10.05 21.71
N TYR A 143 -6.18 9.21 21.48
CA TYR A 143 -5.45 8.54 22.56
C TYR A 143 -3.93 8.64 22.38
N THR A 144 -3.18 8.45 23.45
CA THR A 144 -1.72 8.37 23.41
C THR A 144 -1.18 7.37 24.43
N ILE A 145 -0.01 6.79 24.15
CA ILE A 145 0.78 6.08 25.15
C ILE A 145 2.09 6.83 25.33
N ASP A 146 2.23 7.50 26.48
CA ASP A 146 3.40 8.29 26.89
C ASP A 146 3.95 9.26 25.82
N GLY A 147 3.12 9.74 24.89
CA GLY A 147 3.56 10.55 23.76
C GLY A 147 4.43 9.82 22.73
N ILE A 148 4.68 8.52 22.89
CA ILE A 148 5.43 7.68 21.94
C ILE A 148 4.60 7.43 20.68
N VAL A 149 3.31 7.13 20.89
CA VAL A 149 2.30 6.97 19.84
C VAL A 149 1.09 7.84 20.14
N ASN A 150 0.52 8.42 19.10
CA ASN A 150 -0.68 9.25 19.16
C ASN A 150 -1.72 8.68 18.19
N LEU A 151 -2.82 8.15 18.69
CA LEU A 151 -3.97 7.69 17.92
C LEU A 151 -4.87 8.90 17.66
N GLU A 152 -4.69 9.56 16.52
CA GLU A 152 -5.18 10.94 16.31
C GLU A 152 -6.56 11.00 15.64
N LYS A 153 -6.82 10.09 14.69
CA LYS A 153 -8.03 10.12 13.87
C LYS A 153 -8.53 8.70 13.63
N LYS A 154 -9.78 8.41 13.97
CA LYS A 154 -10.44 7.16 13.58
C LYS A 154 -10.56 7.10 12.05
N ILE A 155 -10.23 5.96 11.48
CA ILE A 155 -10.31 5.64 10.04
C ILE A 155 -10.98 4.28 9.86
N GLY A 156 -11.41 3.97 8.64
CA GLY A 156 -12.18 2.76 8.36
C GLY A 156 -13.64 2.89 8.77
N SER A 157 -14.41 1.82 8.56
CA SER A 157 -15.81 1.72 8.98
C SER A 157 -15.94 1.59 10.50
N ASP A 158 -17.09 1.97 11.02
CA ASP A 158 -17.45 1.69 12.40
C ASP A 158 -17.67 0.17 12.56
N SER A 159 -16.71 -0.50 13.20
CA SER A 159 -16.83 -1.92 13.56
C SER A 159 -17.29 -2.07 15.01
N VAL A 160 -18.16 -3.04 15.26
CA VAL A 160 -18.65 -3.41 16.60
C VAL A 160 -17.49 -3.89 17.50
N ASN A 161 -16.42 -4.43 16.90
CA ASN A 161 -15.39 -5.18 17.61
C ASN A 161 -14.03 -4.45 17.70
N ALA A 162 -13.81 -3.44 16.85
CA ALA A 162 -12.54 -2.72 16.81
C ALA A 162 -12.68 -1.31 16.23
N SER A 163 -11.75 -0.42 16.60
CA SER A 163 -11.59 0.89 15.98
C SER A 163 -10.18 1.03 15.40
N ILE A 164 -10.08 1.47 14.14
CA ILE A 164 -8.78 1.75 13.51
C ILE A 164 -8.46 3.23 13.65
N TYR A 165 -7.24 3.55 14.05
CA TYR A 165 -6.75 4.93 14.18
C TYR A 165 -5.56 5.18 13.28
N LEU A 166 -5.61 6.28 12.53
CA LEU A 166 -4.41 6.91 11.99
C LEU A 166 -3.55 7.36 13.15
N THR A 167 -2.34 6.82 13.21
CA THR A 167 -1.46 6.94 14.37
C THR A 167 -0.14 7.58 14.00
N SER A 168 0.25 8.63 14.71
CA SER A 168 1.58 9.24 14.57
C SER A 168 2.55 8.72 15.64
N MET A 169 3.84 8.79 15.31
CA MET A 169 4.94 8.54 16.23
C MET A 169 5.82 9.79 16.29
N PRO A 170 5.62 10.66 17.29
CA PRO A 170 6.42 11.86 17.47
C PRO A 170 7.91 11.55 17.53
N TYR A 171 8.71 12.47 16.98
CA TYR A 171 10.18 12.42 16.95
C TYR A 171 10.79 11.30 16.11
N LEU A 172 9.98 10.54 15.35
CA LEU A 172 10.50 9.66 14.30
C LEU A 172 10.70 10.45 13.00
N LEU A 173 11.95 10.49 12.52
CA LEU A 173 12.34 11.23 11.32
C LEU A 173 11.52 10.75 10.10
N GLY A 174 10.85 11.70 9.42
CA GLY A 174 9.94 11.40 8.32
C GLY A 174 8.52 11.00 8.71
N SER A 175 8.15 11.08 10.01
CA SER A 175 6.78 10.98 10.57
C SER A 175 5.79 10.19 9.71
N TYR A 176 6.07 8.91 9.46
CA TYR A 176 5.15 8.08 8.70
C TYR A 176 4.01 7.64 9.60
N PRO A 177 2.76 7.97 9.27
CA PRO A 177 1.66 7.42 10.02
C PRO A 177 1.65 5.89 9.89
N ILE A 178 1.28 5.25 10.99
CA ILE A 178 0.92 3.83 11.08
C ILE A 178 -0.58 3.74 11.34
N ALA A 179 -1.16 2.55 11.24
CA ALA A 179 -2.52 2.29 11.66
C ALA A 179 -2.49 1.58 13.03
N SER A 180 -3.37 1.95 13.96
CA SER A 180 -3.54 1.21 15.21
C SER A 180 -4.94 0.62 15.27
N LYS A 181 -5.07 -0.71 15.39
CA LYS A 181 -6.34 -1.39 15.66
C LYS A 181 -6.52 -1.49 17.17
N LEU A 182 -7.44 -0.70 17.73
CA LEU A 182 -7.84 -0.72 19.12
C LEU A 182 -9.02 -1.69 19.30
N MET A 183 -8.90 -2.64 20.22
CA MET A 183 -9.82 -3.76 20.37
C MET A 183 -10.10 -4.10 21.82
N LYS A 184 -11.24 -4.78 22.05
CA LYS A 184 -11.48 -5.48 23.31
C LYS A 184 -10.49 -6.63 23.51
N SER A 185 -10.07 -6.88 24.75
CA SER A 185 -9.19 -8.02 25.07
C SER A 185 -10.00 -9.30 25.22
N THR A 186 -10.46 -9.86 24.09
CA THR A 186 -11.16 -11.15 24.03
C THR A 186 -10.22 -12.23 23.49
N ALA A 187 -10.55 -13.51 23.71
CA ALA A 187 -9.77 -14.63 23.17
C ALA A 187 -9.61 -14.53 21.64
N ASN A 188 -10.68 -14.19 20.91
CA ASN A 188 -10.63 -14.02 19.45
C ASN A 188 -9.68 -12.90 19.02
N ASN A 189 -9.74 -11.72 19.65
CA ASN A 189 -8.88 -10.59 19.28
C ASN A 189 -7.41 -10.85 19.65
N GLU A 190 -7.15 -11.55 20.75
CA GLU A 190 -5.80 -11.98 21.12
C GLU A 190 -5.25 -13.04 20.15
N SER A 191 -6.11 -13.93 19.67
CA SER A 191 -5.76 -14.92 18.64
C SER A 191 -5.42 -14.25 17.32
N GLU A 192 -6.25 -13.30 16.86
CA GLU A 192 -5.98 -12.47 15.68
C GLU A 192 -4.63 -11.75 15.82
N THR A 193 -4.33 -11.24 17.02
CA THR A 193 -3.06 -10.56 17.30
C THR A 193 -1.87 -11.52 17.17
N LYS A 194 -1.94 -12.70 17.78
CA LYS A 194 -0.89 -13.72 17.66
C LYS A 194 -0.67 -14.13 16.20
N MET A 195 -1.74 -14.28 15.44
CA MET A 195 -1.70 -14.65 14.03
C MET A 195 -1.03 -13.56 13.18
N ASN A 196 -1.39 -12.29 13.38
CA ASN A 196 -0.73 -11.16 12.71
C ASN A 196 0.77 -11.07 13.05
N THR A 197 1.15 -11.33 14.31
CA THR A 197 2.57 -11.42 14.71
C THR A 197 3.26 -12.51 13.92
N TRP A 198 2.67 -13.70 13.91
CA TRP A 198 3.25 -14.86 13.27
C TRP A 198 3.42 -14.66 11.76
N ILE A 199 2.39 -14.15 11.08
CA ILE A 199 2.43 -13.84 9.64
C ILE A 199 3.57 -12.85 9.36
N THR A 200 3.69 -11.80 10.17
CA THR A 200 4.76 -10.81 10.02
C THR A 200 6.13 -11.49 10.13
N GLU A 201 6.37 -12.21 11.21
CA GLU A 201 7.68 -12.76 11.54
C GLU A 201 8.10 -13.95 10.65
N ASN A 202 7.14 -14.74 10.18
CA ASN A 202 7.41 -16.00 9.47
C ASN A 202 7.17 -15.92 7.95
N LEU A 203 6.38 -14.96 7.47
CA LEU A 203 6.08 -14.82 6.05
C LEU A 203 6.62 -13.52 5.46
N ILE A 204 6.39 -12.39 6.11
CA ILE A 204 6.75 -11.08 5.54
C ILE A 204 8.23 -10.77 5.74
N LEU A 205 8.76 -10.84 6.97
CA LEU A 205 10.18 -10.54 7.24
C LEU A 205 11.15 -11.47 6.50
N PRO A 206 10.89 -12.78 6.38
CA PRO A 206 11.69 -13.68 5.55
C PRO A 206 11.45 -13.50 4.04
N LYS A 207 10.60 -12.55 3.66
CA LYS A 207 10.23 -12.18 2.29
C LYS A 207 9.59 -13.31 1.48
N LYS A 208 8.87 -14.19 2.15
CA LYS A 208 8.16 -15.34 1.57
C LYS A 208 6.76 -14.99 1.08
N SER A 209 6.20 -13.85 1.51
CA SER A 209 4.99 -13.26 0.92
C SER A 209 4.99 -11.75 1.10
N LYS A 210 4.34 -11.04 0.17
CA LYS A 210 4.05 -9.61 0.26
C LYS A 210 2.58 -9.29 0.56
N HIS A 211 1.71 -10.30 0.56
CA HIS A 211 0.25 -10.16 0.50
C HIS A 211 -0.43 -10.02 1.88
N PHE A 212 0.31 -9.54 2.87
CA PHE A 212 -0.18 -9.35 4.24
C PHE A 212 0.25 -7.98 4.76
N VAL A 213 -0.51 -7.43 5.70
CA VAL A 213 -0.17 -6.20 6.41
C VAL A 213 0.85 -6.51 7.51
N ILE A 214 1.91 -5.72 7.63
CA ILE A 214 2.89 -5.88 8.71
C ILE A 214 2.29 -5.41 10.04
N MET A 215 2.40 -6.22 11.08
CA MET A 215 2.19 -5.80 12.46
C MET A 215 3.53 -5.52 13.15
N TYR A 216 3.75 -4.29 13.59
CA TYR A 216 5.00 -3.85 14.21
C TYR A 216 5.13 -4.28 15.68
N LYS A 217 4.05 -4.17 16.44
CA LYS A 217 3.96 -4.52 17.87
C LYS A 217 2.49 -4.64 18.27
N ALA A 218 2.19 -5.38 19.33
CA ALA A 218 0.94 -5.29 20.06
C ALA A 218 1.20 -4.86 21.52
N THR A 219 0.24 -4.14 22.11
CA THR A 219 0.27 -3.80 23.54
C THR A 219 -1.07 -4.11 24.17
N LYS A 220 -1.05 -4.66 25.38
CA LYS A 220 -2.24 -4.98 26.16
C LYS A 220 -2.17 -4.25 27.50
N CYS A 221 -3.20 -3.47 27.78
CA CYS A 221 -3.38 -2.82 29.06
C CYS A 221 -3.74 -3.82 30.17
N PRO A 222 -3.14 -3.73 31.37
CA PRO A 222 -3.51 -4.54 32.52
C PRO A 222 -5.00 -4.43 32.88
N SER A 223 -5.55 -5.51 33.44
CA SER A 223 -6.91 -5.54 33.99
C SER A 223 -7.06 -4.54 35.14
N SER A 224 -8.27 -4.00 35.29
CA SER A 224 -8.61 -2.90 36.20
C SER A 224 -8.50 -3.32 37.67
N GLY A 225 -7.32 -3.11 38.26
CA GLY A 225 -7.07 -3.16 39.70
C GLY A 225 -6.12 -2.06 40.22
N SER A 226 -5.56 -1.22 39.33
CA SER A 226 -4.68 -0.11 39.71
C SER A 226 -5.39 1.25 39.60
N PRO A 227 -5.14 2.22 40.51
CA PRO A 227 -5.76 3.55 40.50
C PRO A 227 -5.59 4.35 39.19
N ALA A 228 -4.60 4.00 38.36
CA ALA A 228 -4.25 4.73 37.15
C ALA A 228 -5.12 4.48 35.91
N LYS A 229 -6.13 3.58 35.94
CA LYS A 229 -6.66 3.02 34.67
C LYS A 229 -8.17 2.72 34.66
N ARG A 230 -8.97 3.69 34.20
CA ARG A 230 -10.40 3.53 33.85
C ARG A 230 -10.82 4.22 32.53
N LEU A 231 -9.91 4.39 31.56
CA LEU A 231 -10.24 5.24 30.39
C LEU A 231 -11.03 4.54 29.28
N LEU A 232 -10.94 3.21 29.15
CA LEU A 232 -11.72 2.41 28.22
C LEU A 232 -12.14 1.09 28.88
N THR A 233 -13.45 0.87 29.01
CA THR A 233 -14.02 -0.41 29.46
C THR A 233 -13.96 -1.40 28.30
N GLY A 234 -13.21 -2.49 28.48
CA GLY A 234 -13.07 -3.56 27.48
C GLY A 234 -11.96 -3.34 26.46
N GLU A 235 -11.84 -2.15 25.85
CA GLU A 235 -10.85 -1.85 24.79
C GLU A 235 -9.44 -1.59 25.35
N ARG A 236 -8.63 -2.66 25.39
CA ARG A 236 -7.33 -2.67 26.08
C ARG A 236 -6.21 -3.28 25.24
N LEU A 237 -6.53 -3.79 24.06
CA LEU A 237 -5.57 -4.40 23.14
C LEU A 237 -5.36 -3.49 21.94
N VAL A 238 -4.10 -3.18 21.63
CA VAL A 238 -3.73 -2.30 20.51
C VAL A 238 -2.73 -3.00 19.62
N ASN A 239 -3.08 -3.18 18.35
CA ASN A 239 -2.16 -3.68 17.32
C ASN A 239 -1.67 -2.52 16.47
N TYR A 240 -0.35 -2.32 16.44
CA TYR A 240 0.31 -1.29 15.64
C TYR A 240 0.69 -1.87 14.28
N ASN A 241 -0.04 -1.49 13.25
CA ASN A 241 0.02 -2.05 11.90
C ASN A 241 0.57 -1.06 10.88
N GLU A 242 1.08 -1.60 9.79
CA GLU A 242 1.36 -0.85 8.59
C GLU A 242 0.10 -0.14 8.06
N LEU A 243 0.26 1.12 7.64
CA LEU A 243 -0.81 1.87 7.00
C LEU A 243 -0.81 1.61 5.49
N CYS A 244 -1.91 1.06 4.98
CA CYS A 244 -2.20 0.92 3.56
C CYS A 244 -2.81 2.20 2.96
N ASN A 245 -2.88 2.27 1.63
CA ASN A 245 -3.42 3.44 0.91
C ASN A 245 -4.95 3.48 0.93
N GLY A 246 -5.60 2.31 0.98
CA GLY A 246 -7.05 2.15 1.08
C GLY A 246 -7.42 0.67 1.06
N ASP A 247 -8.71 0.39 0.99
CA ASP A 247 -9.28 -0.95 0.78
C ASP A 247 -9.78 -1.14 -0.66
N LEU A 248 -10.06 -2.38 -1.05
CA LEU A 248 -10.54 -2.70 -2.39
C LEU A 248 -11.86 -2.00 -2.70
N SER A 249 -12.73 -1.79 -1.71
CA SER A 249 -13.98 -1.02 -1.88
C SER A 249 -13.70 0.39 -2.41
N SER A 250 -12.80 1.10 -1.73
CA SER A 250 -12.43 2.47 -2.08
C SER A 250 -11.74 2.53 -3.44
N LEU A 251 -11.01 1.47 -3.82
CA LEU A 251 -10.42 1.35 -5.14
C LEU A 251 -11.48 1.13 -6.24
N MET A 252 -12.51 0.32 -5.96
CA MET A 252 -13.60 0.08 -6.91
C MET A 252 -14.54 1.29 -7.12
N LYS A 253 -14.33 2.38 -6.38
CA LYS A 253 -15.00 3.68 -6.58
C LYS A 253 -14.24 4.63 -7.51
N THR A 254 -13.13 4.16 -8.09
CA THR A 254 -12.26 4.94 -8.98
C THR A 254 -12.27 4.38 -10.40
N ASP A 255 -11.68 5.11 -11.36
CA ASP A 255 -11.62 4.69 -12.77
C ASP A 255 -10.77 3.42 -12.98
N GLU A 256 -9.98 3.02 -11.98
CA GLU A 256 -9.25 1.76 -11.95
C GLU A 256 -10.13 0.53 -12.21
N ARG A 257 -11.42 0.58 -11.84
CA ARG A 257 -12.38 -0.51 -12.12
C ARG A 257 -12.65 -0.74 -13.61
N ASN A 258 -12.25 0.23 -14.44
CA ASN A 258 -12.40 0.23 -15.89
C ASN A 258 -11.08 -0.05 -16.62
N ASP A 259 -10.05 -0.54 -15.92
CA ASP A 259 -8.85 -1.11 -16.52
C ASP A 259 -8.91 -2.65 -16.42
N GLU A 260 -9.17 -3.29 -17.56
CA GLU A 260 -9.34 -4.75 -17.66
C GLU A 260 -8.13 -5.51 -17.10
N MET A 261 -6.93 -5.08 -17.49
CA MET A 261 -5.67 -5.72 -17.15
C MET A 261 -5.38 -5.59 -15.66
N LEU A 262 -5.66 -4.41 -15.12
CA LEU A 262 -5.56 -4.15 -13.70
C LEU A 262 -6.54 -5.01 -12.91
N MET A 263 -7.81 -5.06 -13.31
CA MET A 263 -8.85 -5.82 -12.61
C MET A 263 -8.53 -7.32 -12.50
N ILE A 264 -8.09 -7.93 -13.61
CA ILE A 264 -7.65 -9.33 -13.62
C ILE A 264 -6.44 -9.54 -12.72
N ASN A 265 -5.45 -8.64 -12.80
CA ASN A 265 -4.24 -8.74 -11.98
C ASN A 265 -4.55 -8.62 -10.48
N LEU A 266 -5.43 -7.70 -10.09
CA LEU A 266 -5.89 -7.55 -8.71
C LEU A 266 -6.64 -8.80 -8.23
N ALA A 267 -7.52 -9.38 -9.07
CA ALA A 267 -8.20 -10.63 -8.77
C ALA A 267 -7.22 -11.78 -8.52
N TYR A 268 -6.18 -11.91 -9.34
CA TYR A 268 -5.14 -12.94 -9.12
C TYR A 268 -4.40 -12.72 -7.81
N GLN A 269 -4.02 -11.47 -7.51
CA GLN A 269 -3.32 -11.16 -6.25
C GLN A 269 -4.17 -11.48 -5.02
N VAL A 270 -5.50 -11.22 -5.03
CA VAL A 270 -6.35 -11.57 -3.87
C VAL A 270 -6.53 -13.08 -3.73
N LEU A 271 -6.66 -13.82 -4.83
CA LEU A 271 -6.75 -15.29 -4.80
C LEU A 271 -5.44 -15.91 -4.27
N ILE A 272 -4.29 -15.37 -4.68
CA ILE A 272 -2.97 -15.73 -4.14
C ILE A 272 -2.88 -15.42 -2.64
N ALA A 273 -3.41 -14.27 -2.19
CA ALA A 273 -3.39 -13.89 -0.77
C ALA A 273 -4.21 -14.88 0.08
N VAL A 274 -5.41 -15.26 -0.38
CA VAL A 274 -6.25 -16.29 0.26
C VAL A 274 -5.52 -17.63 0.29
N ALA A 275 -4.96 -18.08 -0.83
CA ALA A 275 -4.21 -19.33 -0.89
C ALA A 275 -3.00 -19.35 0.03
N THR A 276 -2.26 -18.24 0.08
CA THR A 276 -1.11 -18.13 0.99
C THR A 276 -1.58 -18.20 2.44
N TYR A 277 -2.70 -17.56 2.79
CA TYR A 277 -3.24 -17.60 4.14
C TYR A 277 -3.66 -19.03 4.55
N GLN A 278 -4.47 -19.69 3.73
CA GLN A 278 -4.94 -21.05 4.00
C GLN A 278 -3.79 -22.05 4.09
N ASN A 279 -2.84 -22.01 3.14
CA ASN A 279 -1.77 -23.01 3.05
C ASN A 279 -0.59 -22.74 4.00
N ARG A 280 -0.24 -21.47 4.27
CA ARG A 280 0.90 -21.11 5.14
C ARG A 280 0.53 -20.91 6.58
N VAL A 281 -0.64 -20.32 6.84
CA VAL A 281 -1.10 -20.04 8.21
C VAL A 281 -1.93 -21.20 8.73
N GLY A 282 -2.64 -21.92 7.85
CA GLY A 282 -3.47 -23.07 8.22
C GLY A 282 -4.88 -22.68 8.68
N TYR A 283 -5.37 -21.51 8.27
CA TYR A 283 -6.68 -20.98 8.67
C TYR A 283 -7.50 -20.54 7.46
N ASN A 284 -8.81 -20.75 7.55
CA ASN A 284 -9.78 -20.15 6.64
C ASN A 284 -10.17 -18.76 7.16
N HIS A 285 -10.32 -17.77 6.28
CA HIS A 285 -10.59 -16.38 6.67
C HIS A 285 -12.01 -16.20 7.17
N MET A 286 -13.00 -16.83 6.50
CA MET A 286 -14.45 -16.76 6.78
C MET A 286 -15.11 -15.41 6.50
N ASP A 287 -14.34 -14.41 6.07
CA ASP A 287 -14.85 -13.05 5.86
C ASP A 287 -14.14 -12.31 4.73
N CYS A 288 -13.95 -13.03 3.62
CA CYS A 288 -13.37 -12.50 2.41
C CYS A 288 -14.33 -11.52 1.71
N HIS A 289 -14.29 -10.24 2.10
CA HIS A 289 -15.00 -9.15 1.43
C HIS A 289 -14.05 -7.98 1.11
N HIS A 290 -14.47 -7.07 0.23
CA HIS A 290 -13.61 -5.99 -0.29
C HIS A 290 -13.01 -5.04 0.78
N GLY A 291 -13.57 -4.99 1.99
CA GLY A 291 -13.03 -4.18 3.10
C GLY A 291 -11.82 -4.80 3.77
N ASN A 292 -11.68 -6.13 3.68
CA ASN A 292 -10.59 -6.91 4.28
C ASN A 292 -9.40 -7.12 3.32
N PHE A 293 -9.48 -6.57 2.10
CA PHE A 293 -8.38 -6.54 1.15
C PHE A 293 -7.90 -5.11 0.97
N LEU A 294 -6.74 -4.81 1.55
CA LEU A 294 -6.12 -3.51 1.50
C LEU A 294 -5.16 -3.40 0.32
N TYR A 295 -4.99 -2.20 -0.23
CA TYR A 295 -4.02 -1.97 -1.29
C TYR A 295 -2.92 -0.99 -0.85
N GLN A 296 -1.74 -1.21 -1.42
CA GLN A 296 -0.62 -0.30 -1.36
C GLN A 296 -0.23 0.10 -2.78
N LEU A 297 0.17 1.36 -3.00
CA LEU A 297 0.75 1.77 -4.26
C LEU A 297 2.04 0.99 -4.52
N ASN A 298 2.10 0.25 -5.62
CA ASN A 298 3.27 -0.47 -6.04
C ASN A 298 4.14 0.43 -6.92
N THR A 299 5.34 0.69 -6.45
CA THR A 299 6.32 1.59 -7.11
C THR A 299 7.33 0.82 -7.96
N GLU A 300 7.27 -0.50 -7.89
CA GLU A 300 8.00 -1.44 -8.76
C GLU A 300 7.16 -1.83 -9.98
N ALA A 301 5.97 -1.24 -10.12
CA ALA A 301 5.10 -1.41 -11.27
C ALA A 301 5.87 -1.04 -12.55
N SER A 302 6.05 -2.02 -13.42
CA SER A 302 6.72 -1.84 -14.70
C SER A 302 6.06 -2.71 -15.76
N SER A 303 6.13 -2.28 -17.01
CA SER A 303 5.55 -3.01 -18.14
C SER A 303 6.21 -4.37 -18.40
N THR A 304 7.37 -4.64 -17.79
CA THR A 304 8.18 -5.85 -18.01
C THR A 304 8.48 -6.64 -16.73
N GLY A 305 8.21 -6.09 -15.54
CA GLY A 305 8.56 -6.73 -14.27
C GLY A 305 7.51 -7.73 -13.79
N TYR A 306 7.97 -8.87 -13.27
CA TYR A 306 7.14 -9.94 -12.74
C TYR A 306 7.53 -10.30 -11.30
N TYR A 307 6.55 -10.75 -10.53
CA TYR A 307 6.78 -11.40 -9.25
C TYR A 307 6.75 -12.92 -9.43
N HIS A 308 7.76 -13.60 -8.90
CA HIS A 308 7.91 -15.04 -8.92
C HIS A 308 7.24 -15.69 -7.70
N TYR A 309 6.37 -16.66 -7.97
CA TYR A 309 5.65 -17.45 -6.99
C TYR A 309 5.97 -18.94 -7.16
N VAL A 310 5.86 -19.69 -6.07
CA VAL A 310 5.99 -21.15 -6.05
C VAL A 310 4.80 -21.78 -5.34
N TYR A 311 4.13 -22.71 -6.02
CA TYR A 311 3.05 -23.53 -5.48
C TYR A 311 3.17 -24.98 -5.96
N ASN A 312 3.09 -25.97 -5.08
CA ASN A 312 3.33 -27.41 -5.28
C ASN A 312 4.48 -27.75 -6.26
N GLY A 313 5.61 -27.03 -6.15
CA GLY A 313 6.76 -27.18 -7.07
C GLY A 313 6.61 -26.43 -8.40
N LEU A 314 5.41 -26.03 -8.79
CA LEU A 314 5.14 -25.16 -9.92
C LEU A 314 5.69 -23.75 -9.65
N ASN A 315 6.53 -23.28 -10.58
CA ASN A 315 6.96 -21.90 -10.64
C ASN A 315 6.03 -21.13 -11.57
N PHE A 316 5.51 -20.01 -11.11
CA PHE A 316 4.70 -19.13 -11.95
C PHE A 316 4.95 -17.66 -11.62
N TYR A 317 4.57 -16.79 -12.54
CA TYR A 317 4.94 -15.39 -12.51
C TYR A 317 3.74 -14.51 -12.78
N ILE A 318 3.51 -13.55 -11.89
CA ILE A 318 2.45 -12.55 -12.06
C ILE A 318 3.09 -11.20 -12.38
N LYS A 319 2.65 -10.60 -13.48
CA LYS A 319 3.11 -9.28 -13.91
C LYS A 319 2.86 -8.25 -12.81
N SER A 320 3.82 -7.36 -12.58
CA SER A 320 3.64 -6.25 -11.66
C SER A 320 2.58 -5.28 -12.17
N CYS A 321 1.74 -4.75 -11.28
CA CYS A 321 0.78 -3.70 -11.59
C CYS A 321 0.90 -2.55 -10.59
N LYS A 322 0.07 -1.51 -10.72
CA LYS A 322 0.06 -0.29 -9.89
C LYS A 322 -0.18 -0.55 -8.40
N TYR A 323 -0.68 -1.72 -8.01
CA TYR A 323 -1.05 -2.03 -6.63
C TYR A 323 -0.47 -3.35 -6.13
N ASN A 324 -0.18 -3.39 -4.83
CA ASN A 324 0.03 -4.60 -4.07
C ASN A 324 -1.21 -4.85 -3.20
N MET A 325 -1.86 -6.00 -3.36
CA MET A 325 -3.00 -6.39 -2.53
C MET A 325 -2.54 -7.15 -1.28
N CYS A 326 -3.10 -6.78 -0.13
CA CYS A 326 -2.84 -7.39 1.17
C CYS A 326 -4.15 -7.80 1.83
N ILE A 327 -4.25 -9.05 2.30
CA ILE A 327 -5.38 -9.52 3.11
C ILE A 327 -5.18 -9.09 4.57
N PHE A 328 -6.28 -8.79 5.27
CA PHE A 328 -6.30 -8.27 6.63
C PHE A 328 -7.60 -8.66 7.37
N ASP A 329 -7.62 -8.46 8.69
CA ASP A 329 -8.75 -8.73 9.60
C ASP A 329 -9.13 -10.21 9.75
N PHE A 330 -8.34 -10.92 10.57
CA PHE A 330 -8.48 -12.37 10.79
C PHE A 330 -9.37 -12.73 11.99
N GLY A 331 -10.20 -11.80 12.48
CA GLY A 331 -11.00 -12.00 13.70
C GLY A 331 -11.95 -13.21 13.63
N LEU A 332 -12.52 -13.46 12.45
CA LEU A 332 -13.47 -14.55 12.18
C LEU A 332 -12.81 -15.84 11.70
N SER A 333 -11.48 -15.87 11.58
CA SER A 333 -10.80 -17.02 10.98
C SER A 333 -10.93 -18.30 11.79
N VAL A 334 -11.02 -19.42 11.11
CA VAL A 334 -11.15 -20.76 11.73
C VAL A 334 -10.02 -21.67 11.25
N PRO A 335 -9.50 -22.58 12.09
CA PRO A 335 -8.50 -23.55 11.65
C PRO A 335 -9.00 -24.36 10.45
N MET A 336 -8.16 -24.56 9.43
CA MET A 336 -8.51 -25.35 8.24
C MET A 336 -8.93 -26.78 8.60
N SER A 337 -8.35 -27.38 9.65
CA SER A 337 -8.72 -28.71 10.13
C SER A 337 -10.13 -28.81 10.71
N LYS A 338 -10.80 -27.67 10.96
CA LYS A 338 -12.16 -27.59 11.50
C LYS A 338 -13.14 -26.95 10.50
N ALA A 339 -12.64 -26.47 9.36
CA ALA A 339 -13.45 -25.82 8.35
C ALA A 339 -14.07 -26.87 7.43
N ASP A 340 -15.35 -26.72 7.12
CA ASP A 340 -15.98 -27.43 6.00
C ASP A 340 -15.38 -26.92 4.68
N ASP A 341 -15.09 -27.82 3.75
CA ASP A 341 -14.53 -27.49 2.42
C ASP A 341 -15.35 -26.43 1.69
N ARG A 342 -16.67 -26.39 1.91
CA ARG A 342 -17.56 -25.34 1.38
C ARG A 342 -17.13 -23.95 1.82
N TYR A 343 -16.77 -23.78 3.09
CA TYR A 343 -16.30 -22.50 3.61
C TYR A 343 -14.87 -22.19 3.14
N VAL A 344 -14.02 -23.20 3.00
CA VAL A 344 -12.67 -23.04 2.44
C VAL A 344 -12.72 -22.50 1.01
N PHE A 345 -13.57 -23.09 0.17
CA PHE A 345 -13.72 -22.66 -1.22
C PHE A 345 -14.49 -21.33 -1.33
N SER A 346 -15.41 -21.08 -0.38
CA SER A 346 -16.16 -19.82 -0.31
C SER A 346 -15.26 -18.60 -0.20
N ASP A 347 -14.12 -18.67 0.50
CA ASP A 347 -13.20 -17.54 0.62
C ASP A 347 -12.70 -17.04 -0.75
N TYR A 348 -12.39 -17.96 -1.68
CA TYR A 348 -11.98 -17.62 -3.05
C TYR A 348 -13.14 -17.06 -3.87
N TYR A 349 -14.30 -17.69 -3.81
CA TYR A 349 -15.47 -17.27 -4.58
C TYR A 349 -16.03 -15.93 -4.09
N ARG A 350 -16.16 -15.76 -2.77
CA ARG A 350 -16.80 -14.60 -2.14
C ARG A 350 -16.07 -13.31 -2.47
N ILE A 351 -14.74 -13.28 -2.41
CA ILE A 351 -13.99 -12.05 -2.74
C ILE A 351 -14.15 -11.62 -4.21
N LEU A 352 -14.43 -12.54 -5.13
CA LEU A 352 -14.57 -12.19 -6.55
C LEU A 352 -15.82 -11.35 -6.85
N HIS A 353 -16.81 -11.32 -5.94
CA HIS A 353 -17.90 -10.35 -6.04
C HIS A 353 -17.39 -8.89 -6.00
N ALA A 354 -16.25 -8.63 -5.38
CA ALA A 354 -15.63 -7.30 -5.33
C ALA A 354 -15.18 -6.77 -6.69
N PHE A 355 -15.11 -7.62 -7.73
CA PHE A 355 -14.66 -7.25 -9.06
C PHE A 355 -15.79 -7.17 -10.09
N VAL A 356 -17.03 -7.37 -9.66
CA VAL A 356 -18.20 -7.45 -10.52
C VAL A 356 -19.19 -6.34 -10.12
N SER A 357 -19.88 -5.75 -11.10
CA SER A 357 -20.94 -4.77 -10.86
C SER A 357 -22.14 -5.41 -10.14
N GLU A 358 -22.78 -4.64 -9.27
CA GLU A 358 -24.03 -5.02 -8.61
C GLU A 358 -25.12 -5.47 -9.59
N LYS A 359 -25.16 -4.89 -10.81
CA LYS A 359 -26.07 -5.26 -11.90
C LYS A 359 -25.92 -6.73 -12.34
N THR A 360 -24.77 -7.32 -12.05
CA THR A 360 -24.44 -8.73 -12.34
C THR A 360 -24.11 -9.50 -11.06
N MET A 361 -24.78 -9.15 -9.95
CA MET A 361 -24.65 -9.79 -8.64
C MET A 361 -23.24 -9.69 -8.02
N GLY A 362 -22.52 -8.61 -8.32
CA GLY A 362 -21.27 -8.25 -7.63
C GLY A 362 -21.46 -7.18 -6.56
N TRP A 363 -20.37 -6.53 -6.16
CA TRP A 363 -20.35 -5.51 -5.10
C TRP A 363 -19.88 -4.13 -5.57
N ILE A 364 -19.52 -3.97 -6.85
CA ILE A 364 -19.15 -2.65 -7.37
C ILE A 364 -20.44 -1.86 -7.60
N GLU A 365 -20.58 -0.77 -6.84
CA GLU A 365 -21.65 0.23 -6.99
C GLU A 365 -21.52 0.96 -8.34
N GLY A 366 -22.62 1.03 -9.09
CA GLY A 366 -22.69 1.73 -10.37
C GLY A 366 -22.06 0.99 -11.56
N ASP A 367 -21.83 1.74 -12.63
CA ASP A 367 -21.45 1.18 -13.93
C ASP A 367 -19.95 0.84 -14.03
N VAL A 368 -19.70 -0.39 -14.46
CA VAL A 368 -18.40 -0.89 -14.95
C VAL A 368 -18.53 -1.11 -16.44
N ILE A 369 -17.49 -0.77 -17.22
CA ILE A 369 -17.49 -1.01 -18.67
C ILE A 369 -17.92 -2.45 -18.97
N GLY A 370 -18.92 -2.64 -19.83
CA GLY A 370 -19.59 -3.93 -20.03
C GLY A 370 -18.65 -5.08 -20.34
N LYS A 371 -17.66 -4.88 -21.22
CA LYS A 371 -16.65 -5.90 -21.55
C LYS A 371 -15.81 -6.31 -20.34
N ILE A 372 -15.40 -5.34 -19.52
CA ILE A 372 -14.59 -5.58 -18.33
C ILE A 372 -15.41 -6.32 -17.28
N ASN A 373 -16.65 -5.87 -17.06
CA ASN A 373 -17.57 -6.53 -16.14
C ASN A 373 -17.85 -7.98 -16.55
N ALA A 374 -18.10 -8.23 -17.84
CA ALA A 374 -18.29 -9.58 -18.38
C ALA A 374 -17.07 -10.48 -18.13
N ASN A 375 -15.87 -9.94 -18.30
CA ASN A 375 -14.63 -10.65 -18.07
C ASN A 375 -14.41 -11.01 -16.59
N MET A 376 -14.66 -10.08 -15.68
CA MET A 376 -14.60 -10.37 -14.24
C MET A 376 -15.71 -11.32 -13.79
N PHE A 377 -16.91 -11.20 -14.37
CA PHE A 377 -17.99 -12.15 -14.15
C PHE A 377 -17.62 -13.56 -14.61
N MET A 378 -16.97 -13.72 -15.77
CA MET A 378 -16.47 -15.02 -16.24
C MET A 378 -15.47 -15.65 -15.28
N ILE A 379 -14.50 -14.89 -14.77
CA ILE A 379 -13.56 -15.36 -13.75
C ILE A 379 -14.33 -15.86 -12.52
N LYS A 380 -15.24 -15.04 -11.98
CA LYS A 380 -16.08 -15.39 -10.83
C LYS A 380 -16.89 -16.68 -11.07
N SER A 381 -17.58 -16.78 -12.21
CA SER A 381 -18.38 -17.96 -12.55
C SER A 381 -17.53 -19.21 -12.75
N ARG A 382 -16.31 -19.08 -13.27
CA ARG A 382 -15.40 -20.23 -13.43
C ARG A 382 -14.94 -20.74 -12.08
N VAL A 383 -14.56 -19.85 -11.16
CA VAL A 383 -14.24 -20.22 -9.77
C VAL A 383 -15.43 -20.85 -9.06
N GLN A 384 -16.65 -20.35 -9.27
CA GLN A 384 -17.87 -20.96 -8.72
C GLN A 384 -18.10 -22.39 -9.23
N ARG A 385 -17.90 -22.63 -10.53
CA ARG A 385 -18.02 -23.97 -11.12
C ARG A 385 -16.94 -24.92 -10.61
N LEU A 386 -15.70 -24.44 -10.46
CA LEU A 386 -14.62 -25.23 -9.85
C LEU A 386 -15.00 -25.63 -8.42
N MET A 387 -15.43 -24.69 -7.59
CA MET A 387 -15.92 -24.97 -6.24
C MET A 387 -17.01 -26.05 -6.23
N ALA A 388 -18.04 -25.93 -7.07
CA ALA A 388 -19.11 -26.93 -7.15
C ALA A 388 -18.60 -28.31 -7.59
N ALA A 389 -17.71 -28.36 -8.58
CA ALA A 389 -17.13 -29.61 -9.07
C ALA A 389 -16.26 -30.30 -8.03
N LEU A 390 -15.40 -29.56 -7.33
CA LEU A 390 -14.51 -30.13 -6.32
C LEU A 390 -15.27 -30.60 -5.08
N LEU A 391 -16.33 -29.90 -4.67
CA LEU A 391 -17.19 -30.37 -3.57
C LEU A 391 -17.87 -31.72 -3.87
N ASN A 392 -18.18 -31.99 -5.14
CA ASN A 392 -18.82 -33.23 -5.56
C ASN A 392 -17.83 -34.40 -5.74
N ASN A 393 -16.58 -34.10 -6.12
CA ASN A 393 -15.58 -35.12 -6.48
C ASN A 393 -14.64 -35.50 -5.31
N GLY A 394 -14.76 -34.87 -4.14
CA GLY A 394 -13.88 -35.08 -2.98
C GLY A 394 -12.70 -34.10 -2.93
N SER A 395 -11.89 -34.18 -1.85
CA SER A 395 -10.85 -33.19 -1.51
C SER A 395 -9.84 -32.97 -2.65
N ALA A 396 -9.96 -31.82 -3.30
CA ALA A 396 -9.09 -31.40 -4.38
C ALA A 396 -8.53 -30.01 -4.09
N ASP A 397 -7.31 -29.78 -4.57
CA ASP A 397 -6.60 -28.53 -4.40
C ASP A 397 -7.27 -27.41 -5.21
N MET A 398 -8.12 -26.63 -4.54
CA MET A 398 -8.85 -25.52 -5.14
C MET A 398 -7.92 -24.47 -5.76
N PHE A 399 -6.78 -24.20 -5.14
CA PHE A 399 -5.88 -23.18 -5.68
C PHE A 399 -5.12 -23.68 -6.90
N GLN A 400 -4.74 -24.97 -6.93
CA GLN A 400 -4.22 -25.59 -8.14
C GLN A 400 -5.25 -25.53 -9.28
N ALA A 401 -6.52 -25.84 -9.00
CA ALA A 401 -7.58 -25.72 -10.00
C ALA A 401 -7.78 -24.26 -10.49
N ILE A 402 -7.65 -23.26 -9.61
CA ILE A 402 -7.66 -21.85 -10.00
C ILE A 402 -6.47 -21.54 -10.94
N ILE A 403 -5.27 -22.02 -10.65
CA ILE A 403 -4.13 -21.81 -11.54
C ILE A 403 -4.41 -22.42 -12.92
N ASP A 404 -4.86 -23.67 -12.94
CA ASP A 404 -4.99 -24.45 -14.17
C ASP A 404 -6.13 -23.98 -15.06
N PHE A 405 -7.27 -23.59 -14.47
CA PHE A 405 -8.47 -23.24 -15.22
C PHE A 405 -8.84 -21.76 -15.18
N VAL A 406 -8.13 -20.92 -14.41
CA VAL A 406 -8.40 -19.47 -14.38
C VAL A 406 -7.17 -18.68 -14.76
N PHE A 407 -6.00 -18.98 -14.18
CA PHE A 407 -4.81 -18.18 -14.46
C PHE A 407 -4.25 -18.45 -15.87
N LYS A 408 -4.23 -19.72 -16.29
CA LYS A 408 -3.78 -20.11 -17.64
C LYS A 408 -4.75 -19.71 -18.73
N ASP A 409 -6.05 -19.72 -18.43
CA ASP A 409 -7.10 -19.50 -19.45
C ASP A 409 -7.45 -18.02 -19.66
N PHE A 410 -7.29 -17.19 -18.63
CA PHE A 410 -7.79 -15.82 -18.69
C PHE A 410 -6.72 -14.83 -19.11
N LYS A 411 -6.81 -14.38 -20.36
CA LYS A 411 -5.91 -13.38 -20.97
C LYS A 411 -4.40 -13.75 -20.95
N PRO A 412 -4.01 -15.01 -21.30
CA PRO A 412 -2.60 -15.38 -21.38
C PRO A 412 -1.81 -14.51 -22.37
N GLU A 413 -2.45 -14.06 -23.46
CA GLU A 413 -1.84 -13.24 -24.51
C GLU A 413 -1.33 -11.89 -24.01
N ASN A 414 -1.90 -11.39 -22.91
CA ASN A 414 -1.51 -10.11 -22.33
C ASN A 414 -0.38 -10.25 -21.28
N GLY A 415 0.07 -11.48 -21.03
CA GLY A 415 1.20 -11.78 -20.16
C GLY A 415 1.00 -11.41 -18.69
N ILE A 416 -0.25 -11.41 -18.17
CA ILE A 416 -0.49 -11.20 -16.73
C ILE A 416 0.10 -12.35 -15.93
N PHE A 417 -0.11 -13.57 -16.42
CA PHE A 417 0.35 -14.82 -15.84
C PHE A 417 1.23 -15.54 -16.86
N THR A 418 2.29 -16.17 -16.37
CA THR A 418 3.08 -17.12 -17.16
C THR A 418 3.76 -18.14 -16.25
N THR A 419 4.02 -19.32 -16.78
CA THR A 419 4.90 -20.33 -16.16
C THR A 419 6.33 -20.25 -16.68
N ASP A 420 6.54 -19.58 -17.81
CA ASP A 420 7.86 -19.35 -18.38
C ASP A 420 8.56 -18.23 -17.64
N LYS A 421 9.83 -18.45 -17.28
CA LYS A 421 10.61 -17.52 -16.48
C LYS A 421 10.83 -16.20 -17.24
N PRO A 422 10.28 -15.06 -16.78
CA PRO A 422 10.49 -13.77 -17.42
C PRO A 422 11.90 -13.25 -17.17
N ALA A 423 12.41 -12.40 -18.07
CA ALA A 423 13.74 -11.81 -17.93
C ALA A 423 13.88 -10.90 -16.70
N ASN A 424 12.81 -10.17 -16.34
CA ASN A 424 12.82 -9.20 -15.24
C ASN A 424 11.95 -9.69 -14.07
N ILE A 425 12.59 -10.31 -13.07
CA ILE A 425 11.94 -10.77 -11.84
C ILE A 425 12.26 -9.78 -10.72
N LEU A 426 11.21 -9.26 -10.06
CA LEU A 426 11.32 -8.19 -9.07
C LEU A 426 11.73 -8.69 -7.69
N ASN A 427 11.26 -9.87 -7.27
CA ASN A 427 11.60 -10.46 -5.97
C ASN A 427 12.78 -11.44 -6.09
N LYS A 428 13.80 -11.23 -5.25
CA LYS A 428 14.98 -12.11 -5.17
C LYS A 428 14.68 -13.48 -4.57
N ILE A 429 13.71 -13.52 -3.64
CA ILE A 429 13.23 -14.75 -3.00
C ILE A 429 11.83 -15.00 -3.55
N PRO A 430 11.55 -16.19 -4.12
CA PRO A 430 10.22 -16.51 -4.60
C PRO A 430 9.19 -16.43 -3.47
N PHE A 431 8.00 -15.94 -3.78
CA PHE A 431 6.89 -15.97 -2.83
C PHE A 431 6.35 -17.39 -2.75
N ILE A 432 6.31 -17.96 -1.56
CA ILE A 432 5.99 -19.38 -1.35
C ILE A 432 4.57 -19.50 -0.81
N ILE A 433 3.73 -20.23 -1.55
CA ILE A 433 2.31 -20.42 -1.20
C ILE A 433 2.11 -21.75 -0.46
N ASN A 434 2.96 -22.75 -0.70
CA ASN A 434 2.82 -24.12 -0.16
C ASN A 434 2.80 -24.25 1.35
N LYS A 435 2.04 -25.26 1.79
CA LYS A 435 2.16 -25.88 3.10
C LYS A 435 3.60 -26.36 3.31
N VAL A 436 4.13 -26.14 4.52
CA VAL A 436 5.41 -26.71 4.95
C VAL A 436 5.05 -27.76 5.99
N GLU A 437 5.51 -29.01 5.81
CA GLU A 437 5.26 -30.12 6.73
C GLU A 437 5.71 -29.84 8.17
N ALA A 438 6.63 -28.87 8.35
CA ALA A 438 7.18 -28.46 9.64
C ALA A 438 6.53 -27.20 10.23
N TYR A 439 5.22 -27.00 10.08
CA TYR A 439 4.55 -26.02 10.92
C TYR A 439 4.13 -26.67 12.24
N PRO A 440 4.46 -26.07 13.40
CA PRO A 440 3.91 -26.53 14.67
C PRO A 440 2.38 -26.61 14.54
N LYS A 441 1.72 -27.44 15.34
CA LYS A 441 0.30 -27.20 15.63
C LYS A 441 0.20 -25.80 16.22
N ILE A 442 -0.07 -24.80 15.38
CA ILE A 442 -0.25 -23.43 15.84
C ILE A 442 -1.73 -23.28 16.13
N ASP A 443 -2.07 -23.58 17.38
CA ASP A 443 -3.39 -23.25 17.88
C ASP A 443 -3.39 -21.80 18.36
N PHE A 444 -3.84 -20.90 17.49
CA PHE A 444 -4.03 -19.51 17.88
C PHE A 444 -5.27 -19.36 18.74
N LYS A 445 -6.27 -20.21 18.53
CA LYS A 445 -7.60 -20.15 19.14
C LYS A 445 -7.79 -21.41 19.98
N ASN A 446 -7.45 -21.36 21.26
CA ASN A 446 -7.84 -22.39 22.23
C ASN A 446 -9.34 -22.65 22.06
N VAL A 447 -9.70 -23.80 21.51
CA VAL A 447 -11.09 -24.26 21.40
C VAL A 447 -11.37 -25.17 22.57
#